data_AF-A0A926YXR7-F1
#
_entry.id   AF-A0A926YXR7-F1
#
_cell.length_a   1.000
_cell.length_b   1.000
_cell.length_c   1.000
_cell.angle_alpha   90.00
_cell.angle_beta   90.00
_cell.angle_gamma   90.00
#
_symmetry.space_group_name_H-M   'P 1'
#
loop_
_entity.id
_entity.type
_entity.pdbx_description
1 polymer ?
#
loop_
_entity_poly.entity_id
_entity_poly.type
_entity_poly.pdbx_seq_one_letter_code
_entity_poly.pdbx_strand_id
1 'polypeptide(L)'
;MSEKQVVEADLNFDPFNCCGNEALYPFKCSQCGWPMVFCYECDTLYNNLHDLSQNDQEINHFKPDHPGFSCPKCNYKFEYYFMQNPLYWVSIKDWVDAGFEHLLRKNST
;
A
#
# COMPACT_ATOMS: atom_id res chain seq x y z
N MET A 1 23.13 5.47 1.03
CA MET A 1 22.29 5.93 -0.09
C MET A 1 20.87 5.65 0.30
N SER A 2 19.99 6.66 0.39
CA SER A 2 18.58 6.42 0.69
C SER A 2 17.94 5.76 -0.53
N GLU A 3 17.31 4.60 -0.36
CA GLU A 3 16.63 3.91 -1.45
C GLU A 3 15.39 4.72 -1.91
N LYS A 4 15.15 4.78 -3.22
CA LYS A 4 13.96 5.43 -3.77
C LYS A 4 12.71 4.68 -3.29
N GLN A 5 11.74 5.42 -2.76
CA GLN A 5 10.45 4.88 -2.33
C GLN A 5 9.50 4.77 -3.52
N VAL A 6 8.61 3.78 -3.47
CA VAL A 6 7.45 3.77 -4.36
C VAL A 6 6.51 4.87 -3.89
N VAL A 7 6.13 5.76 -4.80
CA VAL A 7 5.08 6.76 -4.57
C VAL A 7 3.93 6.54 -5.54
N GLU A 8 2.81 7.22 -5.32
CA GLU A 8 1.64 7.22 -6.19
C GLU A 8 2.02 7.34 -7.68
N ALA A 9 2.85 8.32 -8.03
CA ALA A 9 3.27 8.58 -9.41
C ALA A 9 4.08 7.44 -10.07
N ASP A 10 4.62 6.51 -9.29
CA ASP A 10 5.31 5.34 -9.80
C ASP A 10 4.37 4.17 -10.13
N LEU A 11 3.14 4.16 -9.59
CA LEU A 11 2.19 3.06 -9.78
C LEU A 11 1.47 3.14 -11.13
N ASN A 12 1.32 2.00 -11.77
CA ASN A 12 0.36 1.82 -12.86
C ASN A 12 -1.04 1.69 -12.25
N PHE A 13 -1.95 2.60 -12.62
CA PHE A 13 -3.28 2.68 -12.00
C PHE A 13 -4.29 1.73 -12.64
N ASP A 14 -4.13 1.40 -13.92
CA ASP A 14 -5.02 0.51 -14.67
C ASP A 14 -5.45 -0.77 -13.92
N PRO A 15 -4.58 -1.51 -13.21
CA PRO A 15 -4.99 -2.72 -12.50
C PRO A 15 -5.71 -2.44 -11.17
N PHE A 16 -5.63 -1.22 -10.63
CA PHE A 16 -6.29 -0.82 -9.39
C PHE A 16 -7.65 -0.18 -9.72
N ASN A 17 -8.75 -0.80 -9.31
CA ASN A 17 -10.10 -0.26 -9.48
C ASN A 17 -10.44 0.85 -8.46
N CYS A 18 -9.52 1.81 -8.26
CA CYS A 18 -9.72 2.95 -7.36
C CYS A 18 -10.77 3.90 -7.95
N CYS A 19 -11.68 4.40 -7.11
CA CYS A 19 -12.99 4.89 -7.51
C CYS A 19 -13.02 6.31 -8.13
N GLY A 20 -11.88 6.83 -8.57
CA GLY A 20 -11.73 8.24 -8.98
C GLY A 20 -10.38 8.58 -9.62
N ASN A 21 -9.84 9.75 -9.27
CA ASN A 21 -8.63 10.34 -9.87
C ASN A 21 -7.34 9.94 -9.14
N GLU A 22 -7.23 8.67 -8.75
CA GLU A 22 -5.94 8.00 -8.55
C GLU A 22 -5.15 8.33 -7.26
N ALA A 23 -5.80 8.47 -6.10
CA ALA A 23 -5.08 8.67 -4.83
C ALA A 23 -4.55 7.35 -4.20
N LEU A 24 -3.66 6.63 -4.89
CA LEU A 24 -3.05 5.39 -4.39
C LEU A 24 -1.86 5.64 -3.48
N TYR A 25 -1.88 5.02 -2.31
CA TYR A 25 -0.82 5.08 -1.32
C TYR A 25 -0.15 3.71 -1.15
N PRO A 26 1.03 3.49 -1.77
CA PRO A 26 1.82 2.29 -1.57
C PRO A 26 2.55 2.32 -0.23
N PHE A 27 2.53 1.20 0.49
CA PHE A 27 3.19 1.05 1.78
C PHE A 27 3.48 -0.42 2.11
N LYS A 28 4.18 -0.68 3.20
CA LYS A 28 4.47 -2.04 3.69
C LYS A 28 4.18 -2.20 5.18
N CYS A 29 3.98 -3.44 5.59
CA CYS A 29 3.98 -3.79 7.01
C CYS A 29 5.40 -3.65 7.60
N SER A 30 5.54 -2.88 8.68
CA SER A 30 6.81 -2.67 9.37
C SER A 30 7.39 -3.95 10.01
N GLN A 31 6.57 -4.97 10.26
CA GLN A 31 7.02 -6.23 10.88
C GLN A 31 7.44 -7.30 9.86
N CYS A 32 6.66 -7.53 8.81
CA CYS A 32 6.90 -8.61 7.86
C CYS A 32 7.25 -8.15 6.44
N GLY A 33 7.32 -6.83 6.23
CA GLY A 33 7.65 -6.22 4.93
C GLY A 33 6.57 -6.36 3.86
N TRP A 34 5.40 -6.92 4.18
CA TRP A 34 4.34 -7.18 3.20
C TRP A 34 3.85 -5.88 2.53
N PRO A 35 4.04 -5.70 1.21
CA PRO A 35 3.56 -4.53 0.49
C PRO A 35 2.05 -4.54 0.29
N MET A 36 1.43 -3.37 0.38
CA MET A 36 0.00 -3.13 0.23
C MET A 36 -0.21 -1.75 -0.42
N VAL A 37 -1.41 -1.51 -0.95
CA VAL A 37 -1.80 -0.22 -1.50
C VAL A 37 -3.13 0.19 -0.92
N PHE A 38 -3.25 1.43 -0.47
CA PHE A 38 -4.51 2.01 -0.02
C PHE A 38 -5.01 3.06 -1.01
N CYS A 39 -6.29 3.03 -1.38
CA CYS A 39 -6.93 4.07 -2.19
C CYS A 39 -7.67 5.03 -1.26
N TYR A 40 -7.19 6.27 -1.15
CA TYR A 40 -7.80 7.28 -0.26
C TYR A 40 -9.21 7.71 -0.68
N GLU A 41 -9.55 7.61 -1.97
CA GLU A 41 -10.83 8.13 -2.48
C GLU A 41 -12.03 7.27 -2.06
N CYS A 42 -11.84 5.96 -1.90
CA CYS A 42 -12.93 5.06 -1.55
C CYS A 42 -12.60 4.06 -0.44
N ASP A 43 -11.57 4.34 0.36
CA ASP A 43 -11.19 3.56 1.54
C ASP A 43 -10.89 2.08 1.27
N THR A 44 -10.44 1.80 0.05
CA THR A 44 -10.16 0.45 -0.41
C THR A 44 -8.72 0.06 -0.13
N LEU A 45 -8.52 -1.02 0.64
CA LEU A 45 -7.21 -1.61 0.87
C LEU A 45 -6.95 -2.79 -0.07
N TYR A 46 -5.98 -2.63 -0.97
CA TYR A 46 -5.38 -3.72 -1.74
C TYR A 46 -4.33 -4.42 -0.87
N ASN A 47 -4.79 -5.41 -0.11
CA ASN A 47 -3.98 -6.13 0.88
C ASN A 47 -3.22 -7.33 0.29
N ASN A 48 -3.57 -7.74 -0.94
CA ASN A 48 -2.91 -8.78 -1.71
C ASN A 48 -2.62 -8.29 -3.13
N LEU A 49 -1.39 -7.81 -3.37
CA LEU A 49 -1.02 -7.23 -4.66
C LEU A 49 -0.84 -8.27 -5.79
N HIS A 50 -0.91 -9.57 -5.49
CA HIS A 50 -1.01 -10.61 -6.52
C HIS A 50 -2.43 -10.82 -7.03
N ASP A 51 -3.44 -10.38 -6.26
CA ASP A 51 -4.86 -10.50 -6.60
C ASP A 51 -5.62 -9.27 -6.10
N LEU A 52 -5.70 -8.26 -6.97
CA LEU A 52 -6.34 -6.97 -6.65
C LEU A 52 -7.87 -7.05 -6.58
N SER A 53 -8.47 -8.21 -6.87
CA SER A 53 -9.90 -8.44 -6.63
C SER A 53 -10.21 -8.66 -5.15
N GLN A 54 -9.21 -9.00 -4.33
CA GLN A 54 -9.31 -9.12 -2.88
C GLN A 54 -9.01 -7.76 -2.23
N ASN A 55 -10.04 -6.93 -2.09
CA ASN A 55 -9.91 -5.55 -1.61
C ASN A 55 -10.65 -5.31 -0.28
N ASP A 56 -10.62 -6.33 0.57
CA ASP A 56 -11.70 -6.66 1.52
C ASP A 56 -11.56 -6.02 2.91
N GLN A 57 -10.91 -4.86 3.03
CA GLN A 57 -10.82 -4.17 4.32
C GLN A 57 -11.08 -2.67 4.17
N GLU A 58 -12.23 -2.22 4.70
CA GLU A 58 -12.43 -0.83 5.07
C GLU A 58 -11.36 -0.44 6.09
N ILE A 59 -10.40 0.39 5.69
CA ILE A 59 -9.53 1.04 6.67
C ILE A 59 -10.39 2.13 7.32
N ASN A 60 -10.71 1.97 8.60
CA ASN A 60 -11.38 3.02 9.34
C ASN A 60 -10.38 4.13 9.72
N HIS A 61 -9.95 4.90 8.72
CA HIS A 61 -8.99 5.99 8.89
C HIS A 61 -9.60 7.26 9.51
N PHE A 62 -10.90 7.23 9.85
CA PHE A 62 -11.64 8.32 10.50
C PHE A 62 -11.87 8.14 12.00
N LYS A 63 -11.60 6.94 12.57
CA LYS A 63 -11.76 6.66 14.02
C LYS A 63 -10.42 6.44 14.72
N PRO A 64 -9.93 7.41 15.53
CA PRO A 64 -8.62 7.32 16.19
C PRO A 64 -8.52 6.24 17.28
N ASP A 65 -9.65 5.68 17.72
CA ASP A 65 -9.73 4.81 18.91
C ASP A 65 -9.47 3.32 18.62
N HIS A 66 -9.32 2.95 17.34
CA HIS A 66 -9.10 1.56 16.90
C HIS A 66 -7.96 1.48 15.88
N PRO A 67 -7.22 0.35 15.82
CA PRO A 67 -6.25 0.13 14.75
C PRO A 67 -6.98 0.17 13.41
N GLY A 68 -6.47 0.97 12.47
CA GLY A 68 -7.13 1.19 11.18
C GLY A 68 -7.35 -0.11 10.40
N PHE A 69 -6.41 -1.06 10.52
CA PHE A 69 -6.52 -2.46 10.06
C PHE A 69 -5.38 -3.34 10.61
N SER A 70 -5.39 -4.64 10.28
CA SER A 70 -4.31 -5.58 10.63
C SER A 70 -3.66 -6.18 9.37
N CYS A 71 -2.34 -6.31 9.36
CA CYS A 71 -1.61 -6.90 8.25
C CYS A 71 -2.13 -8.32 7.94
N PRO A 72 -2.52 -8.64 6.70
CA PRO A 72 -3.07 -9.95 6.36
C PRO A 72 -2.04 -11.09 6.52
N LYS A 73 -0.74 -10.78 6.43
CA LYS A 73 0.33 -11.78 6.49
C LYS A 73 0.79 -12.11 7.91
N CYS A 74 0.90 -11.11 8.79
CA CYS A 74 1.48 -11.31 10.13
C CYS A 74 0.59 -10.83 11.28
N ASN A 75 -0.62 -10.33 10.98
CA ASN A 75 -1.58 -9.82 11.96
C ASN A 75 -1.08 -8.64 12.81
N TYR A 76 0.00 -7.97 12.39
CA TYR A 76 0.46 -6.73 13.01
C TYR A 76 -0.61 -5.64 12.86
N LYS A 77 -0.90 -4.93 13.95
CA LYS A 77 -1.90 -3.87 14.00
C LYS A 77 -1.27 -2.54 13.63
N PHE A 78 -1.83 -1.86 12.64
CA PHE A 78 -1.36 -0.55 12.23
C PHE A 78 -1.90 0.53 13.18
N GLU A 79 -1.03 1.50 13.49
CA GLU A 79 -1.38 2.71 14.24
C GLU A 79 -2.22 3.64 13.36
N TYR A 80 -3.10 4.45 13.96
CA TYR A 80 -4.03 5.31 13.21
C TYR A 80 -3.35 6.26 12.20
N TYR A 81 -2.14 6.76 12.50
CA TYR A 81 -1.37 7.68 11.64
C TYR A 81 -0.18 7.03 10.93
N PHE A 82 -0.24 5.71 10.66
CA PHE A 82 0.89 4.97 10.08
C PHE A 82 1.43 5.56 8.77
N MET A 83 0.60 6.22 7.96
CA MET A 83 0.97 6.79 6.65
C MET A 83 2.04 7.90 6.72
N GLN A 84 2.21 8.55 7.88
CA GLN A 84 3.25 9.57 8.06
C GLN A 84 4.56 8.98 8.61
N ASN A 85 4.55 7.71 8.99
CA ASN A 85 5.69 7.07 9.65
C ASN A 85 6.58 6.35 8.60
N PRO A 86 7.87 6.74 8.47
CA PRO A 86 8.79 6.15 7.51
C PRO A 86 8.97 4.63 7.60
N LEU A 87 8.64 4.01 8.73
CA LEU A 87 8.73 2.56 8.91
C LEU A 87 7.79 1.77 7.99
N TYR A 88 6.75 2.42 7.45
CA TYR A 88 5.79 1.81 6.54
C TYR A 88 6.08 2.13 5.08
N TRP A 89 7.09 2.94 4.77
CA TRP A 89 7.46 3.22 3.39
C TRP A 89 8.09 1.99 2.73
N VAL A 90 7.70 1.73 1.50
CA VAL A 90 8.24 0.63 0.69
C VAL A 90 9.21 1.17 -0.34
N SER A 91 10.43 0.62 -0.41
CA SER A 91 11.39 1.00 -1.44
C SER A 91 11.04 0.33 -2.77
N ILE A 92 11.44 0.94 -3.89
CA ILE A 92 11.29 0.31 -5.21
C ILE A 92 12.00 -1.05 -5.24
N LYS A 93 13.16 -1.14 -4.58
CA LYS A 93 13.89 -2.40 -4.47
C LYS A 93 13.04 -3.47 -3.77
N ASP A 94 12.51 -3.17 -2.58
CA ASP A 94 11.65 -4.10 -1.84
C ASP A 94 10.41 -4.51 -2.65
N TRP A 95 9.84 -3.55 -3.40
CA TRP A 95 8.66 -3.77 -4.24
C TRP A 95 8.94 -4.71 -5.41
N VAL A 96 10.06 -4.51 -6.10
CA VAL A 96 10.50 -5.36 -7.21
C VAL A 96 10.91 -6.74 -6.70
N ASP A 97 11.67 -6.82 -5.60
CA ASP A 97 12.08 -8.08 -4.98
C ASP A 97 10.87 -8.91 -4.51
N ALA A 98 9.75 -8.26 -4.17
CA ALA A 98 8.48 -8.89 -3.85
C ALA A 98 7.66 -9.34 -5.09
N GLY A 99 8.13 -9.04 -6.31
CA GLY A 99 7.51 -9.46 -7.57
C GLY A 99 6.46 -8.50 -8.13
N PHE A 100 6.39 -7.27 -7.63
CA PHE A 100 5.36 -6.30 -7.99
C PHE A 100 5.78 -5.28 -9.05
N GLU A 101 6.88 -5.53 -9.78
CA GLU A 101 7.37 -4.64 -10.86
C GLU A 101 6.30 -4.33 -11.91
N HIS A 102 5.43 -5.30 -12.23
CA HIS A 102 4.35 -5.15 -13.20
C HIS A 102 3.28 -4.11 -12.79
N LEU A 103 3.25 -3.72 -11.51
CA LEU A 103 2.38 -2.66 -10.98
C LEU A 103 3.05 -1.28 -11.02
N LEU A 104 4.28 -1.16 -11.50
CA LEU A 104 4.95 0.11 -11.73
C LEU A 104 4.70 0.63 -13.15
N ARG A 105 4.71 1.94 -13.34
CA ARG A 105 4.70 2.55 -14.68
C ARG A 105 6.02 2.21 -15.39
N LYS A 106 5.97 2.04 -16.71
CA LYS A 106 7.12 1.66 -17.56
C LYS A 106 8.31 2.62 -17.52
N ASN A 107 8.16 3.82 -16.95
CA ASN A 107 9.21 4.84 -16.84
C ASN A 107 9.73 5.00 -15.40
N SER A 108 9.30 4.14 -14.47
CA SER A 108 9.59 4.24 -13.03
C SER A 108 10.71 3.32 -12.54
N THR A 109 11.20 2.44 -13.41
CA THR A 109 12.34 1.52 -13.22
C THR A 109 13.62 2.05 -13.85
#